data_AF-A0A957JEC1-F1
#
_entry.id   AF-A0A957JEC1-F1
#
_cell.length_a   1.000
_cell.length_b   1.000
_cell.length_c   1.000
_cell.angle_alpha   90.00
_cell.angle_beta   90.00
_cell.angle_gamma   90.00
#
_symmetry.space_group_name_H-M   'P 1'
#
loop_
_entity.id
_entity.type
_entity.pdbx_description
1 polymer ?
#
loop_
_entity_poly.entity_id
_entity_poly.type
_entity_poly.pdbx_seq_one_letter_code
_entity_poly.pdbx_strand_id
1 'polypeptide(L)'
;MNPVTPHAHPLDLTAYYTIDRAELTGDLRPLADGSYSYGAQIWRGFPFLLGNTGSPNVILLDETAIHISLGGLKANYLLFAHVVEDRLTNYQPGLADSEADGNELGHHVSDYTLIYEDGSQVTTPIQRRFAIQQSRVGWGASAFMAVPALGPEIFNTVTEEFTASRPVSREYGQGEARVDAGRDRSREHIWLY
;
A
#
# COMPACT_ATOMS: atom_id res chain seq x y z
N MET A 1 8.86 -8.78 -15.00
CA MET A 1 9.41 -8.71 -13.62
C MET A 1 10.40 -7.56 -13.61
N ASN A 2 10.20 -6.55 -12.76
CA ASN A 2 11.10 -5.39 -12.71
C ASN A 2 12.46 -5.82 -12.14
N PRO A 3 13.59 -5.41 -12.73
CA PRO A 3 14.90 -5.73 -12.18
C PRO A 3 15.02 -5.12 -10.77
N VAL A 4 15.62 -5.87 -9.85
CA VAL A 4 15.90 -5.38 -8.50
C VAL A 4 17.03 -4.37 -8.56
N THR A 5 16.85 -3.22 -7.95
CA THR A 5 17.92 -2.24 -7.80
C THR A 5 19.03 -2.79 -6.88
N PRO A 6 20.30 -2.68 -7.26
CA PRO A 6 21.41 -3.10 -6.40
C PRO A 6 21.67 -2.12 -5.24
N HIS A 7 20.94 -0.99 -5.19
CA HIS A 7 21.16 0.09 -4.23
C HIS A 7 20.22 0.04 -3.01
N ALA A 8 19.38 -1.00 -2.91
CA ALA A 8 18.47 -1.19 -1.80
C ALA A 8 18.60 -2.60 -1.24
N HIS A 9 18.39 -2.74 0.06
CA HIS A 9 18.29 -4.02 0.75
C HIS A 9 17.05 -4.00 1.64
N PRO A 10 16.33 -5.13 1.76
CA PRO A 10 15.19 -5.21 2.64
C PRO A 10 15.66 -5.21 4.10
N LEU A 11 14.85 -4.62 4.98
CA LEU A 11 15.03 -4.71 6.43
C LEU A 11 14.20 -5.87 6.98
N ASP A 12 14.82 -6.74 7.79
CA ASP A 12 14.10 -7.78 8.51
C ASP A 12 13.38 -7.20 9.73
N LEU A 13 12.06 -7.23 9.69
CA LEU A 13 11.18 -6.71 10.73
C LEU A 13 10.56 -7.81 11.59
N THR A 14 11.01 -9.06 11.47
CA THR A 14 10.40 -10.22 12.15
C THR A 14 10.30 -10.03 13.66
N ALA A 15 11.30 -9.40 14.29
CA ALA A 15 11.31 -9.13 15.72
C ALA A 15 10.31 -8.06 16.17
N TYR A 16 9.70 -7.33 15.24
CA TYR A 16 8.81 -6.20 15.49
C TYR A 16 7.36 -6.45 15.08
N TYR A 17 7.06 -7.58 14.43
CA TYR A 17 5.68 -7.92 14.06
C TYR A 17 4.82 -8.13 15.30
N THR A 18 3.63 -7.55 15.30
CA THR A 18 2.73 -7.52 16.45
C THR A 18 1.48 -8.38 16.26
N ILE A 19 1.06 -8.60 15.01
CA ILE A 19 -0.15 -9.36 14.70
C ILE A 19 0.00 -10.13 13.38
N ASP A 20 -0.72 -11.26 13.24
CA ASP A 20 -0.88 -11.90 11.94
C ASP A 20 -1.87 -11.08 11.10
N ARG A 21 -1.45 -10.65 9.92
CA ARG A 21 -2.27 -9.94 8.94
C ARG A 21 -3.61 -10.62 8.68
N ALA A 22 -3.67 -11.96 8.72
CA ALA A 22 -4.91 -12.70 8.54
C ALA A 22 -5.94 -12.47 9.66
N GLU A 23 -5.49 -11.99 10.83
CA GLU A 23 -6.33 -11.67 11.99
C GLU A 23 -6.81 -10.21 12.00
N LEU A 24 -6.34 -9.37 11.06
CA LEU A 24 -6.84 -8.00 10.91
C LEU A 24 -8.34 -8.01 10.56
N THR A 25 -9.10 -7.16 11.23
CA THR A 25 -10.55 -7.05 11.10
C THR A 25 -10.99 -5.66 10.63
N GLY A 26 -12.29 -5.48 10.41
CA GLY A 26 -12.87 -4.20 10.02
C GLY A 26 -12.25 -3.65 8.74
N ASP A 27 -11.95 -2.36 8.76
CA ASP A 27 -11.45 -1.62 7.60
C ASP A 27 -9.96 -1.84 7.30
N LEU A 28 -9.26 -2.65 8.09
CA LEU A 28 -7.91 -3.15 7.80
C LEU A 28 -7.88 -4.59 7.31
N ARG A 29 -9.04 -5.26 7.24
CA ARG A 29 -9.13 -6.65 6.82
C ARG A 29 -8.58 -6.83 5.39
N PRO A 30 -7.63 -7.76 5.19
CA PRO A 30 -7.14 -8.11 3.86
C PRO A 30 -8.20 -8.62 2.89
N LEU A 31 -7.97 -8.40 1.60
CA LEU A 31 -8.68 -9.13 0.55
C LEU A 31 -8.11 -10.54 0.35
N ALA A 32 -8.91 -11.44 -0.22
CA ALA A 32 -8.59 -12.88 -0.30
C ALA A 32 -7.37 -13.20 -1.20
N ASP A 33 -7.03 -12.34 -2.17
CA ASP A 33 -5.82 -12.46 -2.97
C ASP A 33 -4.66 -11.70 -2.29
N GLY A 34 -3.87 -12.43 -1.50
CA GLY A 34 -2.74 -11.89 -0.72
C GLY A 34 -1.38 -12.49 -1.11
N SER A 35 -1.25 -13.12 -2.27
CA SER A 35 0.01 -13.78 -2.65
C SER A 35 1.20 -12.80 -2.72
N TYR A 36 0.92 -11.52 -3.02
CA TYR A 36 1.91 -10.45 -3.05
C TYR A 36 2.15 -9.80 -1.69
N SER A 37 1.45 -10.18 -0.63
CA SER A 37 1.52 -9.53 0.70
C SER A 37 2.29 -10.31 1.76
N TYR A 38 3.05 -11.35 1.38
CA TYR A 38 3.86 -12.16 2.29
C TYR A 38 5.24 -12.46 1.72
N GLY A 39 6.22 -12.73 2.59
CA GLY A 39 7.57 -13.13 2.22
C GLY A 39 8.36 -12.08 1.42
N ALA A 40 9.35 -12.54 0.66
CA ALA A 40 10.19 -11.67 -0.16
C ALA A 40 9.42 -11.14 -1.38
N GLN A 41 9.39 -9.81 -1.53
CA GLN A 41 8.68 -9.12 -2.60
C GLN A 41 9.61 -8.17 -3.35
N ILE A 42 9.31 -7.95 -4.63
CA ILE A 42 9.97 -6.93 -5.46
C ILE A 42 8.88 -6.03 -5.99
N TRP A 43 8.78 -4.83 -5.42
CA TRP A 43 7.79 -3.84 -5.82
C TRP A 43 8.48 -2.65 -6.43
N ARG A 44 8.11 -2.32 -7.69
CA ARG A 44 8.70 -1.22 -8.46
C ARG A 44 10.24 -1.23 -8.53
N GLY A 45 10.85 -2.42 -8.43
CA GLY A 45 12.30 -2.61 -8.45
C GLY A 45 12.98 -2.53 -7.08
N PHE A 46 12.25 -2.27 -6.01
CA PHE A 46 12.76 -2.26 -4.63
C PHE A 46 12.44 -3.59 -3.91
N PRO A 47 13.42 -4.18 -3.19
CA PRO A 47 13.20 -5.39 -2.43
C PRO A 47 12.54 -5.09 -1.07
N PHE A 48 11.53 -5.88 -0.72
CA PHE A 48 10.87 -5.87 0.59
C PHE A 48 10.86 -7.28 1.17
N LEU A 49 10.94 -7.38 2.50
CA LEU A 49 10.78 -8.63 3.23
C LEU A 49 9.55 -8.49 4.15
N LEU A 50 8.44 -9.07 3.71
CA LEU A 50 7.22 -9.17 4.49
C LEU A 50 7.25 -10.45 5.32
N GLY A 51 6.45 -10.50 6.39
CA GLY A 51 6.37 -11.70 7.21
C GLY A 51 5.71 -12.87 6.47
N ASN A 52 5.87 -14.07 7.01
CA ASN A 52 5.25 -15.29 6.50
C ASN A 52 3.86 -15.51 7.12
N THR A 53 3.02 -16.30 6.46
CA THR A 53 1.70 -16.68 6.98
C THR A 53 1.80 -17.60 8.21
N GLY A 54 0.82 -17.53 9.11
CA GLY A 54 0.70 -18.47 10.24
C GLY A 54 1.44 -18.05 11.50
N SER A 55 1.89 -16.80 11.56
CA SER A 55 2.50 -16.14 12.71
C SER A 55 2.37 -14.63 12.55
N PRO A 56 2.61 -13.81 13.60
CA PRO A 56 2.72 -12.37 13.45
C PRO A 56 3.64 -11.99 12.28
N ASN A 57 3.12 -11.17 11.36
CA ASN A 57 3.77 -10.89 10.07
C ASN A 57 3.60 -9.45 9.59
N VAL A 58 2.93 -8.60 10.38
CA VAL A 58 2.81 -7.17 10.16
C VAL A 58 2.98 -6.41 11.48
N ILE A 59 3.33 -5.14 11.35
CA ILE A 59 3.38 -4.19 12.46
C ILE A 59 2.05 -3.42 12.44
N LEU A 60 1.19 -3.67 13.42
CA LEU A 60 0.01 -2.84 13.66
C LEU A 60 0.40 -1.64 14.53
N LEU A 61 0.02 -0.44 14.07
CA LEU A 61 0.15 0.80 14.82
C LEU A 61 -1.23 1.17 15.39
N ASP A 62 -1.40 0.99 16.70
CA ASP A 62 -2.66 1.17 17.45
C ASP A 62 -2.46 2.10 18.66
N GLU A 63 -1.97 3.32 18.41
CA GLU A 63 -1.61 4.35 19.41
C GLU A 63 -0.36 4.07 20.24
N THR A 64 0.13 2.82 20.26
CA THR A 64 1.41 2.48 20.89
C THR A 64 2.56 2.71 19.92
N ALA A 65 3.53 3.52 20.33
CA ALA A 65 4.75 3.75 19.55
C ALA A 65 5.61 2.48 19.48
N ILE A 66 6.09 2.14 18.28
CA ILE A 66 6.98 1.00 18.04
C ILE A 66 8.37 1.51 17.69
N HIS A 67 9.37 1.04 18.43
CA HIS A 67 10.76 1.41 18.25
C HIS A 67 11.52 0.30 17.52
N ILE A 68 11.95 0.60 16.30
CA ILE A 68 12.71 -0.32 15.44
C ILE A 68 14.18 0.09 15.49
N SER A 69 15.05 -0.82 15.92
CA SER A 69 16.49 -0.58 15.91
C SER A 69 17.03 -0.87 14.51
N LEU A 70 17.68 0.11 13.91
CA LEU A 70 18.33 -0.03 12.59
C LEU A 70 19.81 -0.41 12.69
N GLY A 71 20.34 -0.64 13.90
CA GLY A 71 21.71 -1.14 14.09
C GLY A 71 22.82 -0.25 13.50
N GLY A 72 22.65 1.08 13.51
CA GLY A 72 23.63 2.02 12.95
C GLY A 72 23.65 2.06 11.41
N LEU A 73 22.58 1.58 10.75
CA LEU A 73 22.44 1.60 9.31
C LEU A 73 22.64 3.01 8.73
N LYS A 74 23.41 3.10 7.64
CA LYS A 74 23.57 4.31 6.84
C LYS A 74 22.79 4.18 5.54
N ALA A 75 21.82 5.06 5.35
CA ALA A 75 20.99 5.13 4.15
C ALA A 75 20.63 6.58 3.84
N ASN A 76 20.45 6.90 2.56
CA ASN A 76 19.94 8.20 2.13
C ASN A 76 18.40 8.25 2.15
N TYR A 77 17.76 7.09 2.08
CA TYR A 77 16.31 6.93 2.03
C TYR A 77 15.89 5.70 2.82
N LEU A 78 14.76 5.79 3.49
CA LEU A 78 14.01 4.66 4.01
C LEU A 78 12.69 4.63 3.25
N LEU A 79 12.39 3.48 2.64
CA LEU A 79 11.15 3.26 1.92
C LEU A 79 10.23 2.42 2.79
N PHE A 80 9.02 2.90 3.00
CA PHE A 80 8.01 2.24 3.80
C PHE A 80 7.00 1.55 2.91
N ALA A 81 6.59 0.34 3.30
CA ALA A 81 5.42 -0.32 2.76
C ALA A 81 4.36 -0.35 3.86
N HIS A 82 3.27 0.38 3.66
CA HIS A 82 2.27 0.57 4.70
C HIS A 82 0.84 0.64 4.15
N VAL A 83 -0.11 0.37 5.04
CA VAL A 83 -1.55 0.40 4.78
C VAL A 83 -2.21 1.18 5.92
N VAL A 84 -3.29 1.87 5.61
CA VAL A 84 -4.16 2.49 6.60
C VAL A 84 -5.60 2.02 6.38
N GLU A 85 -6.38 2.01 7.45
CA GLU A 85 -7.81 1.67 7.42
C GLU A 85 -8.53 2.47 6.32
N ASP A 86 -9.48 1.81 5.66
CA ASP A 86 -10.47 2.51 4.87
C ASP A 86 -11.36 3.37 5.78
N ARG A 87 -11.82 4.50 5.25
CA ARG A 87 -12.79 5.35 5.94
C ARG A 87 -14.00 5.54 5.07
N LEU A 88 -15.17 5.42 5.69
CA LEU A 88 -16.42 5.81 5.07
C LEU A 88 -16.36 7.30 4.74
N THR A 89 -16.67 7.62 3.51
CA THR A 89 -16.77 8.99 3.02
C THR A 89 -18.00 9.62 3.67
N ASN A 90 -17.78 10.66 4.48
CA ASN A 90 -18.88 11.37 5.11
C ASN A 90 -19.11 12.70 4.38
N TYR A 91 -20.00 12.68 3.39
CA TYR A 91 -20.41 13.91 2.71
C TYR A 91 -21.34 14.74 3.59
N GLN A 92 -22.44 14.13 4.03
CA GLN A 92 -23.42 14.63 5.00
C GLN A 92 -24.18 13.45 5.61
N PRO A 93 -24.76 13.57 6.82
CA PRO A 93 -25.58 12.49 7.39
C PRO A 93 -26.70 12.05 6.43
N GLY A 94 -26.75 10.75 6.12
CA GLY A 94 -27.74 10.14 5.23
C GLY A 94 -27.39 10.21 3.74
N LEU A 95 -26.20 10.70 3.37
CA LEU A 95 -25.72 10.79 1.98
C LEU A 95 -24.38 10.08 1.82
N ALA A 96 -24.41 8.97 1.07
CA ALA A 96 -23.24 8.15 0.74
C ALA A 96 -22.49 7.58 1.96
N ASP A 97 -23.18 7.41 3.10
CA ASP A 97 -22.68 6.85 4.38
C ASP A 97 -22.11 5.41 4.30
N SER A 98 -22.12 4.77 3.13
CA SER A 98 -21.62 3.41 2.91
C SER A 98 -20.47 3.34 1.91
N GLU A 99 -20.13 4.46 1.27
CA GLU A 99 -19.02 4.51 0.33
C GLU A 99 -17.72 4.81 1.07
N ALA A 100 -16.62 4.21 0.64
CA ALA A 100 -15.27 4.51 1.12
C ALA A 100 -14.40 4.88 -0.09
N ASP A 101 -14.59 6.10 -0.60
CA ASP A 101 -13.90 6.55 -1.82
C ASP A 101 -12.45 6.99 -1.57
N GLY A 102 -12.11 7.32 -0.32
CA GLY A 102 -10.80 7.80 0.09
C GLY A 102 -10.49 9.23 -0.36
N ASN A 103 -11.48 10.05 -0.72
CA ASN A 103 -11.24 11.39 -1.25
C ASN A 103 -10.83 12.43 -0.19
N GLU A 104 -11.06 12.16 1.09
CA GLU A 104 -10.65 13.03 2.19
C GLU A 104 -9.12 13.25 2.22
N LEU A 105 -8.70 14.47 2.56
CA LEU A 105 -7.32 14.94 2.39
C LEU A 105 -6.68 15.33 3.73
N GLY A 106 -5.38 15.06 3.88
CA GLY A 106 -4.52 15.72 4.87
C GLY A 106 -4.66 15.23 6.32
N HIS A 107 -5.58 14.31 6.60
CA HIS A 107 -5.71 13.75 7.94
C HIS A 107 -4.41 13.05 8.38
N HIS A 108 -3.94 13.37 9.57
CA HIS A 108 -2.76 12.77 10.16
C HIS A 108 -3.00 11.30 10.55
N VAL A 109 -2.12 10.39 10.13
CA VAL A 109 -2.24 8.95 10.38
C VAL A 109 -1.27 8.51 11.48
N SER A 110 -0.01 8.93 11.35
CA SER A 110 1.06 8.58 12.28
C SER A 110 2.26 9.50 12.08
N ASP A 111 3.20 9.45 13.01
CA ASP A 111 4.51 10.09 12.89
C ASP A 111 5.60 9.04 12.71
N TYR A 112 6.46 9.22 11.70
CA TYR A 112 7.69 8.44 11.55
C TYR A 112 8.87 9.30 12.02
N THR A 113 9.47 8.89 13.14
CA THR A 113 10.57 9.61 13.77
C THR A 113 11.87 8.82 13.63
N LEU A 114 12.85 9.41 12.96
CA LEU A 114 14.22 8.90 12.92
C LEU A 114 15.00 9.47 14.09
N ILE A 115 15.60 8.59 14.88
CA ILE A 115 16.47 8.94 16.01
C ILE A 115 17.88 8.54 15.62
N TYR A 116 18.78 9.51 15.51
CA TYR A 116 20.18 9.30 15.13
C TYR A 116 21.03 8.95 16.35
N GLU A 117 22.24 8.41 16.12
CA GLU A 117 23.17 8.00 17.19
C GLU A 117 23.61 9.16 18.08
N ASP A 118 23.61 10.39 17.57
CA ASP A 118 23.90 11.61 18.32
C ASP A 118 22.69 12.10 19.16
N GLY A 119 21.57 11.38 19.11
CA GLY A 119 20.32 11.70 19.79
C GLY A 119 19.44 12.71 19.07
N SER A 120 19.88 13.27 17.93
CA SER A 120 19.04 14.14 17.12
C SER A 120 17.86 13.38 16.52
N GLN A 121 16.76 14.09 16.28
CA GLN A 121 15.53 13.49 15.78
C GLN A 121 14.96 14.26 14.60
N VAL A 122 14.41 13.52 13.64
CA VAL A 122 13.66 14.08 12.52
C VAL A 122 12.33 13.33 12.43
N THR A 123 11.23 14.06 12.57
CA THR A 123 9.87 13.52 12.49
C THR A 123 9.23 13.90 11.17
N THR A 124 8.67 12.90 10.49
CA THR A 124 7.89 13.07 9.26
C THR A 124 6.43 12.67 9.53
N PRO A 125 5.48 13.60 9.43
CA PRO A 125 4.07 13.28 9.59
C PRO A 125 3.55 12.51 8.38
N ILE A 126 2.86 11.41 8.62
CA ILE A 126 2.20 10.61 7.60
C ILE A 126 0.76 11.09 7.49
N GLN A 127 0.40 11.64 6.33
CA GLN A 127 -0.92 12.20 6.07
C GLN A 127 -1.64 11.48 4.94
N ARG A 128 -2.96 11.27 5.10
CA ARG A 128 -3.82 10.68 4.08
C ARG A 128 -3.81 11.49 2.79
N ARG A 129 -3.80 10.77 1.66
CA ARG A 129 -3.61 11.26 0.29
C ARG A 129 -2.29 11.99 0.03
N PHE A 130 -1.38 12.09 0.99
CA PHE A 130 -0.03 12.60 0.78
C PHE A 130 0.97 11.45 0.86
N ALA A 131 1.38 11.09 2.08
CA ALA A 131 2.36 10.04 2.35
C ALA A 131 1.75 8.64 2.39
N ILE A 132 0.43 8.52 2.54
CA ILE A 132 -0.29 7.24 2.53
C ILE A 132 -1.68 7.43 1.95
N GLN A 133 -2.30 6.35 1.50
CA GLN A 133 -3.72 6.33 1.24
C GLN A 133 -4.35 5.02 1.73
N GLN A 134 -5.65 5.02 1.92
CA GLN A 134 -6.41 3.84 2.31
C GLN A 134 -6.24 2.69 1.30
N SER A 135 -6.51 1.50 1.80
CA SER A 135 -6.21 0.25 1.12
C SER A 135 -7.06 0.05 -0.12
N ARG A 136 -8.35 0.39 -0.08
CA ARG A 136 -9.24 0.33 -1.24
C ARG A 136 -9.70 1.74 -1.56
N VAL A 137 -9.44 2.19 -2.79
CA VAL A 137 -9.71 3.58 -3.19
C VAL A 137 -10.72 3.65 -4.32
N GLY A 138 -11.51 4.72 -4.32
CA GLY A 138 -12.32 5.11 -5.46
C GLY A 138 -11.50 5.80 -6.55
N TRP A 139 -12.17 6.11 -7.65
CA TRP A 139 -11.54 6.83 -8.76
C TRP A 139 -11.03 8.20 -8.32
N GLY A 140 -9.80 8.55 -8.73
CA GLY A 140 -9.18 9.84 -8.42
C GLY A 140 -8.51 9.94 -7.05
N ALA A 141 -8.74 8.99 -6.14
CA ALA A 141 -8.26 9.06 -4.76
C ALA A 141 -6.81 8.55 -4.55
N SER A 142 -5.89 8.79 -5.48
CA SER A 142 -4.47 8.43 -5.28
C SER A 142 -3.77 9.34 -4.26
N ALA A 143 -2.71 8.82 -3.63
CA ALA A 143 -1.77 9.62 -2.85
C ALA A 143 -0.84 10.48 -3.75
N PHE A 144 -0.38 11.62 -3.24
CA PHE A 144 0.51 12.54 -3.95
C PHE A 144 2.00 12.15 -3.87
N MET A 145 2.45 11.61 -2.74
CA MET A 145 3.86 11.29 -2.49
C MET A 145 4.12 9.78 -2.38
N ALA A 146 3.06 8.98 -2.28
CA ALA A 146 3.14 7.53 -2.26
C ALA A 146 2.58 6.90 -3.54
N VAL A 147 3.04 5.70 -3.85
CA VAL A 147 2.57 4.91 -5.00
C VAL A 147 2.14 3.51 -4.55
N PRO A 148 1.13 2.89 -5.16
CA PRO A 148 0.80 1.50 -4.83
C PRO A 148 1.98 0.59 -5.19
N ALA A 149 2.23 -0.42 -4.36
CA ALA A 149 3.29 -1.40 -4.51
C ALA A 149 3.19 -2.12 -5.86
N LEU A 150 1.96 -2.52 -6.23
CA LEU A 150 1.66 -3.05 -7.53
C LEU A 150 1.63 -1.94 -8.58
N GLY A 151 2.24 -2.23 -9.73
CA GLY A 151 2.28 -1.33 -10.88
C GLY A 151 0.90 -1.18 -11.55
N PRO A 152 0.82 -0.27 -12.54
CA PRO A 152 -0.26 -0.34 -13.51
C PRO A 152 -0.20 -1.68 -14.26
N GLU A 153 -1.35 -2.13 -14.74
CA GLU A 153 -1.45 -3.31 -15.58
C GLU A 153 -1.54 -2.90 -17.04
N ILE A 154 -0.88 -3.67 -17.90
CA ILE A 154 -0.92 -3.50 -19.36
C ILE A 154 -1.62 -4.72 -19.95
N PHE A 155 -2.62 -4.47 -20.78
CA PHE A 155 -3.40 -5.50 -21.45
C PHE A 155 -3.86 -5.02 -22.83
N ASN A 156 -4.39 -5.94 -23.63
CA ASN A 156 -5.01 -5.60 -24.91
C ASN A 156 -6.38 -4.97 -24.65
N THR A 157 -6.75 -3.95 -25.40
CA THR A 157 -8.09 -3.38 -25.29
C THR A 157 -9.16 -4.38 -25.71
N VAL A 158 -10.39 -4.17 -25.27
CA VAL A 158 -11.55 -4.99 -25.69
C VAL A 158 -11.67 -5.02 -27.22
N THR A 159 -11.42 -3.89 -27.88
CA THR A 159 -11.43 -3.80 -29.35
C THR A 159 -10.33 -4.65 -29.99
N GLU A 160 -9.12 -4.66 -29.41
CA GLU A 160 -8.02 -5.49 -29.92
C GLU A 160 -8.31 -6.98 -29.76
N GLU A 161 -8.82 -7.39 -28.59
CA GLU A 161 -9.21 -8.78 -28.33
C GLU A 161 -10.34 -9.23 -29.27
N PHE A 162 -11.38 -8.41 -29.41
CA PHE A 162 -12.50 -8.68 -30.31
C PHE A 162 -12.05 -8.79 -31.77
N THR A 163 -11.24 -7.83 -32.25
CA THR A 163 -10.72 -7.84 -33.63
C THR A 163 -9.82 -9.05 -33.88
N ALA A 164 -9.08 -9.49 -32.87
CA ALA A 164 -8.25 -10.69 -32.92
C ALA A 164 -9.04 -12.01 -32.71
N SER A 165 -10.37 -11.96 -32.61
CA SER A 165 -11.23 -13.12 -32.31
C SER A 165 -10.82 -13.86 -31.02
N ARG A 166 -10.33 -13.12 -30.02
CA ARG A 166 -10.01 -13.63 -28.68
C ARG A 166 -11.19 -13.39 -27.74
N PRO A 167 -11.34 -14.23 -26.69
CA PRO A 167 -12.27 -13.93 -25.60
C PRO A 167 -11.92 -12.58 -24.96
N VAL A 168 -12.94 -11.76 -24.72
CA VAL A 168 -12.78 -10.48 -24.04
C VAL A 168 -12.49 -10.74 -22.56
N SER A 169 -11.40 -10.17 -22.04
CA SER A 169 -10.91 -10.40 -20.68
C SER A 169 -11.27 -9.29 -19.68
N ARG A 170 -11.76 -8.14 -20.17
CA ARG A 170 -12.08 -6.95 -19.35
C ARG A 170 -13.50 -6.46 -19.60
N GLU A 171 -14.07 -5.81 -18.59
CA GLU A 171 -15.39 -5.20 -18.68
C GLU A 171 -15.36 -3.82 -19.36
N TYR A 172 -16.55 -3.31 -19.69
CA TYR A 172 -16.75 -1.96 -20.19
C TYR A 172 -16.16 -0.92 -19.23
N GLY A 173 -15.49 0.12 -19.75
CA GLY A 173 -14.78 1.14 -18.97
C GLY A 173 -13.38 0.74 -18.49
N GLN A 174 -13.08 -0.55 -18.30
CA GLN A 174 -11.74 -1.03 -17.94
C GLN A 174 -10.89 -1.40 -19.17
N GLY A 175 -11.53 -1.83 -20.26
CA GLY A 175 -10.87 -2.30 -21.47
C GLY A 175 -10.67 -1.26 -22.57
N GLU A 176 -10.92 0.03 -22.32
CA GLU A 176 -10.90 1.08 -23.34
C GLU A 176 -9.47 1.56 -23.69
N ALA A 177 -8.58 1.51 -22.71
CA ALA A 177 -7.16 1.83 -22.86
C ALA A 177 -6.31 0.58 -22.61
N ARG A 178 -5.08 0.58 -23.12
CA ARG A 178 -4.11 -0.53 -22.89
C ARG A 178 -3.50 -0.54 -21.49
N VAL A 179 -3.88 0.42 -20.65
CA VAL A 179 -3.29 0.63 -19.34
C VAL A 179 -4.40 0.87 -18.34
N ASP A 180 -4.39 0.10 -17.27
CA ASP A 180 -5.10 0.41 -16.05
C ASP A 180 -4.10 0.88 -15.01
N ALA A 181 -4.37 2.02 -14.37
CA ALA A 181 -3.58 2.47 -13.23
C ALA A 181 -3.55 1.42 -12.11
N GLY A 182 -4.59 0.58 -12.07
CA GLY A 182 -4.84 -0.45 -11.10
C GLY A 182 -4.99 0.17 -9.71
N ARG A 183 -5.78 1.23 -9.64
CA ARG A 183 -6.02 1.99 -8.41
C ARG A 183 -7.51 2.07 -8.19
N ASP A 184 -8.11 0.91 -7.98
CA ASP A 184 -9.53 0.76 -7.69
C ASP A 184 -9.74 -0.07 -6.43
N ARG A 185 -11.00 -0.16 -6.01
CA ARG A 185 -11.43 -0.86 -4.79
C ARG A 185 -11.44 -2.40 -4.90
N SER A 186 -11.23 -2.96 -6.08
CA SER A 186 -11.30 -4.41 -6.31
C SER A 186 -10.08 -5.15 -5.78
N ARG A 187 -9.00 -4.42 -5.50
CA ARG A 187 -7.74 -4.93 -4.96
C ARG A 187 -7.24 -4.09 -3.80
N GLU A 188 -6.39 -4.72 -3.00
CA GLU A 188 -5.76 -4.10 -1.85
C GLU A 188 -4.52 -3.33 -2.28
N HIS A 189 -4.41 -2.08 -1.85
CA HIS A 189 -3.22 -1.26 -2.08
C HIS A 189 -2.35 -1.22 -0.83
N ILE A 190 -1.15 -1.76 -0.96
CA ILE A 190 -0.02 -1.45 -0.09
C ILE A 190 0.66 -0.24 -0.70
N TRP A 191 0.85 0.83 0.08
CA TRP A 191 1.44 2.07 -0.40
C TRP A 191 2.93 2.12 -0.09
N LEU A 192 3.71 2.55 -1.07
CA LEU A 192 5.15 2.79 -0.95
C LEU A 192 5.40 4.28 -0.82
N TYR A 193 6.06 4.67 0.26
CA TYR A 193 6.44 6.05 0.59
C TYR A 193 7.94 6.13 0.89
#